data_AF-A0A329ZJ35-F1
#
_entry.id   AF-A0A329ZJ35-F1
#
_cell.length_a   1.000
_cell.length_b   1.000
_cell.length_c   1.000
_cell.angle_alpha   90.00
_cell.angle_beta   90.00
_cell.angle_gamma   90.00
#
_symmetry.space_group_name_H-M   'P 1'
#
loop_
_entity.id
_entity.type
_entity.pdbx_description
1 polymer ?
#
loop_
_entity_poly.entity_id
_entity_poly.type
_entity_poly.pdbx_seq_one_letter_code
_entity_poly.pdbx_strand_id
1 'polypeptide(L)'
;MKFILIFVLAIFAFAEEYCEICGMNLNHHKHTNHRLINKNKVVETCSLHCIYDIIIRDSANKYTIQGFDNTNGEFKNLKDLLYVVGSDKKGTMTSESEFAFSSKEKANNFIKDNGGRIIQGKDILEYTKNKFDKDKQILESNQAKIAALGEKIAQKYCNIKELEKIRIEAKNIAEFKTKAKGSCNNIDGKGLQAVSLYFWKKQ
;
A
#
# COMPACT_ATOMS: atom_id res chain seq x y z
N MET A 1 -35.18 29.04 -21.63
CA MET A 1 -33.96 28.82 -20.83
C MET A 1 -34.01 27.43 -20.22
N LYS A 2 -33.23 26.47 -20.73
CA LYS A 2 -33.05 25.15 -20.09
C LYS A 2 -31.81 25.25 -19.19
N PHE A 3 -32.01 25.26 -17.88
CA PHE A 3 -30.92 25.08 -16.91
C PHE A 3 -30.50 23.61 -16.93
N ILE A 4 -29.32 23.34 -17.50
CA ILE A 4 -28.67 22.04 -17.38
C ILE A 4 -28.01 22.02 -16.00
N LEU A 5 -28.65 21.35 -15.05
CA LEU A 5 -28.06 21.05 -13.76
C LEU A 5 -27.01 19.96 -13.96
N ILE A 6 -25.73 20.35 -14.07
CA ILE A 6 -24.62 19.41 -14.07
C ILE A 6 -24.49 18.89 -12.63
N PHE A 7 -25.10 17.74 -12.37
CA PHE A 7 -24.84 16.95 -11.16
C PHE A 7 -23.39 16.44 -11.25
N VAL A 8 -22.46 17.18 -10.65
CA VAL A 8 -21.14 16.64 -10.32
C VAL A 8 -21.39 15.59 -9.25
N LEU A 9 -21.45 14.31 -9.65
CA LEU A 9 -21.34 13.20 -8.71
C LEU A 9 -19.99 13.32 -8.03
N ALA A 10 -19.95 13.99 -6.88
CA ALA A 10 -18.89 13.82 -5.92
C ALA A 10 -18.95 12.35 -5.48
N ILE A 11 -18.12 11.52 -6.11
CA ILE A 11 -17.85 10.17 -5.62
C ILE A 11 -17.20 10.37 -4.26
N PHE A 12 -17.98 10.24 -3.19
CA PHE A 12 -17.46 10.09 -1.84
C PHE A 12 -16.70 8.76 -1.80
N ALA A 13 -15.42 8.81 -2.18
CA ALA A 13 -14.51 7.70 -1.99
C ALA A 13 -14.26 7.58 -0.49
N PHE A 14 -14.86 6.56 0.14
CA PHE A 14 -14.46 6.16 1.49
C PHE A 14 -12.96 5.84 1.45
N ALA A 15 -12.17 6.49 2.31
CA ALA A 15 -10.75 6.22 2.38
C ALA A 15 -10.53 4.79 2.89
N GLU A 16 -9.88 3.95 2.10
CA GLU A 16 -9.54 2.59 2.53
C GLU A 16 -8.58 2.65 3.72
N GLU A 17 -8.80 1.81 4.73
CA GLU A 17 -7.92 1.74 5.91
C GLU A 17 -6.66 0.92 5.61
N TYR A 18 -6.77 -0.08 4.74
CA TYR A 18 -5.73 -1.07 4.46
C TYR A 18 -5.42 -1.13 2.96
N CYS A 19 -4.16 -1.35 2.62
CA CYS A 19 -3.73 -1.55 1.24
C CYS A 19 -4.30 -2.86 0.68
N GLU A 20 -4.99 -2.81 -0.46
CA GLU A 20 -5.59 -3.99 -1.11
C GLU A 20 -4.58 -5.07 -1.55
N ILE A 21 -3.28 -4.74 -1.57
CA ILE A 21 -2.22 -5.65 -2.01
C ILE A 21 -1.63 -6.45 -0.86
N CYS A 22 -1.42 -5.83 0.29
CA CYS A 22 -0.69 -6.44 1.40
C CYS A 22 -1.37 -6.32 2.77
N GLY A 23 -2.49 -5.60 2.88
CA GLY A 23 -3.24 -5.43 4.13
C GLY A 23 -2.61 -4.44 5.12
N MET A 24 -1.46 -3.84 4.78
CA MET A 24 -0.83 -2.84 5.64
C MET A 24 -1.72 -1.62 5.83
N ASN A 25 -1.73 -1.05 7.04
CA ASN A 25 -2.55 0.12 7.35
C ASN A 25 -1.99 1.35 6.63
N LEU A 26 -2.82 2.00 5.81
CA LEU A 26 -2.40 3.10 4.96
C LEU A 26 -2.02 4.34 5.77
N ASN A 27 -2.69 4.61 6.89
CA ASN A 27 -2.36 5.76 7.72
C ASN A 27 -1.02 5.58 8.46
N HIS A 28 -0.71 4.36 8.91
CA HIS A 28 0.57 4.05 9.56
C HIS A 28 1.77 4.19 8.59
N HIS A 29 1.55 3.92 7.31
CA HIS A 29 2.58 3.98 6.25
C HIS A 29 2.45 5.21 5.34
N LYS A 30 1.74 6.25 5.79
CA LYS A 30 1.35 7.39 4.96
C LYS A 30 2.51 8.04 4.20
N HIS A 31 3.69 8.11 4.80
CA HIS A 31 4.91 8.69 4.22
C HIS A 31 5.44 7.98 2.97
N THR A 32 5.03 6.73 2.73
CA THR A 32 5.33 5.95 1.52
C THR A 32 4.09 5.64 0.68
N ASN A 33 2.94 6.27 0.97
CA ASN A 33 1.71 5.96 0.25
C ASN A 33 1.74 6.47 -1.20
N HIS A 34 1.00 5.76 -2.04
CA HIS A 34 0.81 6.10 -3.44
C HIS A 34 -0.64 5.87 -3.85
N ARG A 35 -1.10 6.59 -4.87
CA ARG A 35 -2.42 6.41 -5.47
C ARG A 35 -2.29 6.04 -6.93
N LEU A 36 -3.16 5.14 -7.35
CA LEU A 36 -3.33 4.71 -8.72
C LEU A 36 -4.77 5.03 -9.14
N ILE A 37 -4.89 5.89 -10.14
CA ILE A 37 -6.15 6.55 -10.51
C ILE A 37 -6.48 6.25 -11.97
N ASN A 38 -7.69 5.76 -12.23
CA ASN A 38 -8.27 5.70 -13.57
C ASN A 38 -9.72 6.22 -13.55
N LYS A 39 -10.46 6.08 -14.66
CA LYS A 39 -11.84 6.56 -14.78
C LYS A 39 -12.83 5.92 -13.78
N ASN A 40 -12.52 4.73 -13.29
CA ASN A 40 -13.46 3.90 -12.53
C ASN A 40 -13.08 3.78 -11.05
N LYS A 41 -11.80 3.97 -10.70
CA LYS A 41 -11.30 3.74 -9.34
C LYS A 41 -10.11 4.62 -8.98
N VAL A 42 -10.02 4.93 -7.69
CA VAL A 42 -8.83 5.42 -7.00
C VAL A 42 -8.41 4.33 -6.03
N VAL A 43 -7.21 3.78 -6.19
CA VAL A 43 -6.63 2.79 -5.28
C VAL A 43 -5.47 3.45 -4.54
N GLU A 44 -5.47 3.37 -3.21
CA GLU A 44 -4.34 3.80 -2.39
C GLU A 44 -3.53 2.58 -1.91
N THR A 45 -2.22 2.70 -1.95
CA THR A 45 -1.31 1.62 -1.55
C THR A 45 -0.22 2.16 -0.63
N CYS A 46 0.37 1.27 0.17
CA CYS A 46 1.35 1.65 1.18
C CYS A 46 2.77 1.84 0.61
N SER A 47 3.03 1.51 -0.66
CA SER A 47 4.36 1.49 -1.26
C SER A 47 4.34 1.49 -2.79
N LEU A 48 5.46 1.86 -3.42
CA LEU A 48 5.65 1.70 -4.87
C LEU A 48 5.65 0.24 -5.30
N HIS A 49 6.15 -0.68 -4.47
CA HIS A 49 6.07 -2.12 -4.74
C HIS A 49 4.62 -2.54 -4.97
N CYS A 50 3.70 -2.14 -4.08
CA CYS A 50 2.28 -2.44 -4.21
C CYS A 50 1.63 -1.75 -5.44
N ILE A 51 2.05 -0.53 -5.79
CA ILE A 51 1.62 0.10 -7.06
C ILE A 51 2.06 -0.74 -8.26
N TYR A 52 3.33 -1.14 -8.29
CA TYR A 52 3.88 -1.87 -9.42
C TYR A 52 3.22 -3.24 -9.59
N ASP A 53 2.90 -3.91 -8.48
CA ASP A 53 2.13 -5.15 -8.48
C ASP A 53 0.73 -4.99 -9.11
N ILE A 54 0.03 -3.87 -8.86
CA ILE A 54 -1.23 -3.57 -9.55
C ILE A 54 -1.01 -3.38 -11.06
N ILE A 55 0.01 -2.60 -11.44
CA ILE A 55 0.30 -2.29 -12.84
C ILE A 55 0.59 -3.56 -13.65
N ILE A 56 1.35 -4.51 -13.09
CA ILE A 56 1.64 -5.77 -13.80
C ILE A 56 0.41 -6.66 -13.91
N ARG A 57 -0.45 -6.71 -12.88
CA ARG A 57 -1.69 -7.50 -12.88
C ARG A 57 -2.78 -6.91 -13.76
N ASP A 58 -2.72 -5.61 -14.00
CA ASP A 58 -3.73 -4.85 -14.75
C ASP A 58 -3.10 -4.00 -15.85
N SER A 59 -2.20 -4.62 -16.61
CA SER A 59 -1.36 -3.95 -17.62
C SER A 59 -2.12 -3.35 -18.81
N ALA A 60 -3.37 -3.78 -19.03
CA ALA A 60 -4.24 -3.23 -20.07
C ALA A 60 -4.78 -1.82 -19.72
N ASN A 61 -4.79 -1.46 -18.44
CA ASN A 61 -5.33 -0.19 -17.97
C ASN A 61 -4.25 0.90 -17.88
N LYS A 62 -4.63 2.14 -18.22
CA LYS A 62 -3.78 3.33 -18.06
C LYS A 62 -4.11 4.03 -16.76
N TYR A 63 -3.06 4.35 -16.02
CA TYR A 63 -3.16 4.93 -14.68
C TYR A 63 -2.44 6.27 -14.58
N THR A 64 -3.09 7.22 -13.90
CA THR A 64 -2.37 8.34 -13.27
C THR A 64 -1.88 7.88 -11.91
N ILE A 65 -0.60 8.07 -11.65
CA ILE A 65 0.02 7.65 -10.39
C ILE A 65 0.42 8.90 -9.62
N GLN A 66 0.09 8.90 -8.33
CA GLN A 66 0.47 9.95 -7.40
C GLN A 66 1.27 9.36 -6.24
N GLY A 67 2.23 10.11 -5.72
CA GLY A 67 2.96 9.78 -4.49
C GLY A 67 2.61 10.76 -3.38
N PHE A 68 2.66 10.30 -2.13
CA PHE A 68 2.53 11.16 -0.96
C PHE A 68 3.78 12.03 -0.79
N ASP A 69 3.61 13.34 -0.91
CA ASP A 69 4.68 14.33 -0.80
C ASP A 69 5.01 14.63 0.67
N ASN A 70 6.17 14.19 1.13
CA ASN A 70 6.67 14.43 2.48
C ASN A 70 7.11 15.90 2.71
N THR A 71 7.02 16.75 1.69
CA THR A 71 7.25 18.21 1.81
C THR A 71 6.05 18.90 2.46
N ASN A 72 4.84 18.62 1.99
CA ASN A 72 3.63 19.36 2.37
C ASN A 72 2.46 18.48 2.82
N GLY A 73 2.58 17.15 2.72
CA GLY A 73 1.57 16.20 3.19
C GLY A 73 0.43 15.95 2.20
N GLU A 74 0.64 16.20 0.91
CA GLU A 74 -0.38 16.04 -0.14
C GLU A 74 0.02 14.97 -1.16
N PHE A 75 -0.94 14.43 -1.91
CA PHE A 75 -0.64 13.56 -3.05
C PHE A 75 -0.36 14.40 -4.29
N LYS A 76 0.77 14.15 -4.95
CA LYS A 76 1.17 14.83 -6.20
C LYS A 76 1.47 13.83 -7.30
N ASN A 77 1.39 14.28 -8.54
CA ASN A 77 1.76 13.45 -9.68
C ASN A 77 3.17 12.90 -9.47
N LEU A 78 3.31 11.60 -9.68
CA LEU A 78 4.57 10.89 -9.47
C LEU A 78 5.72 11.53 -10.25
N LYS A 79 5.47 12.06 -11.45
CA LYS A 79 6.49 12.70 -12.30
C LYS A 79 7.03 14.03 -11.75
N ASP A 80 6.28 14.70 -10.89
CA ASP A 80 6.63 16.00 -10.31
C ASP A 80 7.38 15.86 -8.98
N LEU A 81 7.69 14.63 -8.58
CA LEU A 81 8.33 14.31 -7.30
C LEU A 81 9.81 13.92 -7.48
N LEU A 82 10.56 14.12 -6.41
CA LEU A 82 11.91 13.59 -6.20
C LEU A 82 11.81 12.49 -5.15
N TYR A 83 12.35 11.32 -5.44
CA TYR A 83 12.37 10.20 -4.52
C TYR A 83 13.74 10.08 -3.88
N VAL A 84 13.81 10.17 -2.55
CA VAL A 84 14.99 9.73 -1.81
C VAL A 84 14.88 8.23 -1.62
N VAL A 85 15.80 7.50 -2.24
CA VAL A 85 15.88 6.04 -2.14
C VAL A 85 17.07 5.61 -1.29
N GLY A 86 16.93 4.47 -0.60
CA GLY A 86 18.01 3.85 0.16
C GLY A 86 18.52 4.65 1.36
N SER A 87 17.64 5.41 2.03
CA SER A 87 17.92 6.02 3.33
C SER A 87 17.92 4.99 4.46
N ASP A 88 18.42 5.38 5.63
CA ASP A 88 18.41 4.56 6.85
C ASP A 88 17.01 4.46 7.48
N LYS A 89 16.03 5.23 7.00
CA LYS A 89 14.63 5.06 7.41
C LYS A 89 14.07 3.80 6.78
N LYS A 90 13.25 3.07 7.54
CA LYS A 90 12.62 1.84 7.04
C LYS A 90 11.70 2.15 5.86
N GLY A 91 11.88 1.41 4.76
CA GLY A 91 10.90 1.35 3.68
C GLY A 91 9.66 0.57 4.05
N THR A 92 8.60 0.75 3.28
CA THR A 92 7.37 -0.04 3.39
C THR A 92 7.33 -1.02 2.24
N MET A 93 7.36 -2.33 2.54
CA MET A 93 7.26 -3.38 1.52
C MET A 93 8.33 -3.29 0.41
N THR A 94 9.55 -2.88 0.74
CA THR A 94 10.66 -2.72 -0.21
C THR A 94 12.01 -3.06 0.44
N SER A 95 13.01 -3.44 -0.36
CA SER A 95 14.39 -3.64 0.13
C SER A 95 15.16 -2.33 0.35
N GLU A 96 14.80 -1.28 -0.38
CA GLU A 96 15.32 0.09 -0.20
C GLU A 96 14.15 1.02 0.11
N SER A 97 14.34 1.92 1.08
CA SER A 97 13.34 2.93 1.44
C SER A 97 13.06 3.88 0.28
N GLU A 98 11.84 4.40 0.14
CA GLU A 98 11.47 5.30 -0.96
C GLU A 98 10.55 6.40 -0.42
N PHE A 99 11.07 7.62 -0.27
CA PHE A 99 10.32 8.77 0.24
C PHE A 99 10.23 9.86 -0.82
N ALA A 100 9.01 10.30 -1.12
CA ALA A 100 8.78 11.31 -2.17
C ALA A 100 8.73 12.73 -1.61
N PHE A 101 9.28 13.69 -2.37
CA PHE A 101 9.35 15.11 -2.04
C PHE A 101 9.13 15.96 -3.30
N SER A 102 8.29 16.99 -3.24
CA SER A 102 8.25 18.01 -4.30
C SER A 102 9.32 19.09 -4.13
N SER A 103 9.86 19.29 -2.92
CA SER A 103 10.92 20.26 -2.66
C SER A 103 12.29 19.59 -2.68
N LYS A 104 13.16 20.05 -3.58
CA LYS A 104 14.58 19.64 -3.64
C LYS A 104 15.32 19.96 -2.33
N GLU A 105 15.00 21.08 -1.70
CA GLU A 105 15.59 21.46 -0.41
C GLU A 105 15.20 20.45 0.68
N LYS A 106 13.92 20.09 0.79
CA LYS A 106 13.46 19.10 1.77
C LYS A 106 14.04 17.71 1.50
N ALA A 107 14.13 17.30 0.23
CA ALA A 107 14.78 16.04 -0.13
C ALA A 107 16.25 16.01 0.30
N ASN A 108 17.00 17.10 0.06
CA ASN A 108 18.41 17.21 0.45
C ASN A 108 18.59 17.22 1.98
N ASN A 109 17.70 17.91 2.72
CA ASN A 109 17.72 17.88 4.18
C ASN A 109 17.46 16.46 4.71
N PHE A 110 16.48 15.76 4.12
CA PHE A 110 16.22 14.37 4.47
C PHE A 110 17.44 13.47 4.19
N ILE A 111 18.14 13.67 3.07
CA ILE A 111 19.39 12.93 2.76
C ILE A 111 20.49 13.25 3.76
N LYS A 112 20.65 14.51 4.16
CA LYS A 112 21.64 14.91 5.15
C LYS A 112 21.45 14.17 6.48
N ASP A 113 20.19 14.00 6.89
CA ASP A 113 19.85 13.41 8.19
C ASP A 113 19.76 11.87 8.16
N ASN A 114 19.48 11.27 6.99
CA ASN A 114 19.12 9.86 6.88
C ASN A 114 19.86 9.09 5.77
N GLY A 115 20.77 9.74 5.05
CA GLY A 115 21.44 9.17 3.88
C GLY A 115 20.50 8.94 2.69
N GLY A 116 20.95 8.09 1.77
CA GLY A 116 20.25 7.78 0.52
C GLY A 116 20.61 8.72 -0.63
N ARG A 117 19.86 8.63 -1.73
CA ARG A 117 20.10 9.38 -2.97
C ARG A 117 18.81 9.72 -3.70
N ILE A 118 18.85 10.75 -4.53
CA ILE A 118 17.68 11.18 -5.33
C ILE A 118 17.54 10.35 -6.61
N ILE A 119 16.30 9.93 -6.90
CA ILE A 119 15.82 9.49 -8.21
C ILE A 119 14.69 10.44 -8.63
N GLN A 120 14.61 10.81 -9.91
CA GLN A 120 13.50 11.62 -10.41
C GLN A 120 12.24 10.75 -10.50
N GLY A 121 11.08 11.34 -10.18
CA GLY A 121 9.81 10.63 -10.21
C GLY A 121 9.44 10.05 -11.58
N LYS A 122 9.94 10.62 -12.68
CA LYS A 122 9.77 10.02 -14.02
C LYS A 122 10.50 8.67 -14.19
N ASP A 123 11.54 8.42 -13.41
CA ASP A 123 12.40 7.22 -13.50
C ASP A 123 12.09 6.19 -12.40
N ILE A 124 11.26 6.56 -11.40
CA ILE A 124 11.06 5.75 -10.19
C ILE A 124 10.34 4.43 -10.45
N LEU A 125 9.44 4.36 -11.45
CA LEU A 125 8.76 3.11 -11.80
C LEU A 125 9.71 2.10 -12.44
N GLU A 126 10.64 2.56 -13.29
CA GLU A 126 11.66 1.67 -13.86
C GLU A 126 12.63 1.20 -12.78
N TYR A 127 13.01 2.09 -11.86
CA TYR A 127 13.79 1.70 -10.69
C TYR A 127 13.05 0.67 -9.82
N THR A 128 11.74 0.85 -9.58
CA THR A 128 10.89 -0.09 -8.84
C THR A 128 10.83 -1.45 -9.53
N LYS A 129 10.60 -1.47 -10.85
CA LYS A 129 10.59 -2.68 -11.68
C LYS A 129 11.88 -3.47 -11.54
N ASN A 130 13.04 -2.81 -11.63
CA ASN A 130 14.34 -3.49 -11.60
C ASN A 130 14.65 -4.21 -10.29
N LYS A 131 13.99 -3.83 -9.19
CA LYS A 131 14.11 -4.50 -7.88
C LYS A 131 12.87 -5.28 -7.47
N PHE A 132 11.82 -5.30 -8.28
CA PHE A 132 10.51 -5.84 -7.91
C PHE A 132 10.59 -7.32 -7.52
N ASP A 133 11.29 -8.14 -8.30
CA ASP A 133 11.41 -9.58 -8.03
C ASP A 133 12.19 -9.87 -6.74
N LYS A 134 13.26 -9.10 -6.49
CA LYS A 134 14.04 -9.20 -5.25
C LYS A 134 13.18 -8.79 -4.04
N ASP A 135 12.47 -7.67 -4.15
CA ASP A 135 11.54 -7.21 -3.12
C ASP A 135 10.48 -8.30 -2.85
N LYS A 136 9.86 -8.83 -3.91
CA LYS A 136 8.83 -9.88 -3.83
C LYS A 136 9.32 -11.11 -3.07
N GLN A 137 10.49 -11.65 -3.38
CA GLN A 137 11.05 -12.82 -2.69
C GLN A 137 11.24 -12.58 -1.18
N ILE A 138 11.79 -11.42 -0.81
CA ILE A 138 12.00 -11.04 0.59
C ILE A 138 10.66 -10.90 1.32
N LEU A 139 9.68 -10.27 0.67
CA LEU A 139 8.35 -10.04 1.24
C LEU A 139 7.57 -11.33 1.41
N GLU A 140 7.64 -12.24 0.44
CA GLU A 140 7.01 -13.56 0.55
C GLU A 140 7.57 -14.34 1.74
N SER A 141 8.89 -14.35 1.91
CA SER A 141 9.55 -14.98 3.07
C SER A 141 9.13 -14.36 4.39
N ASN A 142 9.11 -13.03 4.48
CA ASN A 142 8.72 -12.32 5.70
C ASN A 142 7.23 -12.52 6.02
N GLN A 143 6.36 -12.43 5.02
CA GLN A 143 4.93 -12.64 5.19
C GLN A 143 4.62 -14.10 5.55
N ALA A 144 5.37 -15.09 5.06
CA ALA A 144 5.18 -16.49 5.46
C ALA A 144 5.45 -16.70 6.95
N LYS A 145 6.51 -16.09 7.49
CA LYS A 145 6.80 -16.10 8.95
C LYS A 145 5.68 -15.45 9.75
N ILE A 146 5.18 -14.31 9.28
CA ILE A 146 4.07 -13.59 9.92
C ILE A 146 2.77 -14.40 9.84
N ALA A 147 2.49 -15.06 8.70
CA ALA A 147 1.34 -15.94 8.52
C ALA A 147 1.36 -17.15 9.46
N ALA A 148 2.53 -17.76 9.69
CA ALA A 148 2.67 -18.86 10.65
C ALA A 148 2.33 -18.42 12.08
N LEU A 149 2.64 -17.17 12.45
CA LEU A 149 2.16 -16.59 13.71
C LEU A 149 0.65 -16.33 13.66
N GLY A 150 0.14 -15.86 12.51
CA GLY A 150 -1.28 -15.62 12.27
C GLY A 150 -2.16 -16.85 12.49
N GLU A 151 -1.70 -18.03 12.10
CA GLU A 151 -2.40 -19.29 12.38
C GLU A 151 -2.63 -19.51 13.87
N LYS A 152 -1.56 -19.39 14.67
CA LYS A 152 -1.60 -19.57 16.13
C LYS A 152 -2.50 -18.54 16.80
N ILE A 153 -2.44 -17.29 16.33
CA ILE A 153 -3.31 -16.21 16.82
C ILE A 153 -4.77 -16.53 16.48
N ALA A 154 -5.06 -16.91 15.24
CA ALA A 154 -6.41 -17.21 14.80
C ALA A 154 -7.05 -18.33 15.62
N GLN A 155 -6.31 -19.43 15.84
CA GLN A 155 -6.78 -20.57 16.62
C GLN A 155 -7.14 -20.21 18.06
N LYS A 156 -6.42 -19.24 18.65
CA LYS A 156 -6.60 -18.84 20.05
C LYS A 156 -7.65 -17.75 20.23
N TYR A 157 -7.79 -16.84 19.27
CA TYR A 157 -8.48 -15.57 19.48
C TYR A 157 -9.59 -15.26 18.47
N CYS A 158 -9.78 -16.11 17.44
CA CYS A 158 -10.71 -15.83 16.37
C CYS A 158 -11.70 -16.97 16.10
N ASN A 159 -12.84 -16.62 15.50
CA ASN A 159 -13.81 -17.56 14.96
C ASN A 159 -13.33 -18.08 13.59
N ILE A 160 -12.66 -19.23 13.58
CA ILE A 160 -12.08 -19.82 12.36
C ILE A 160 -13.13 -20.06 11.27
N LYS A 161 -14.32 -20.55 11.61
CA LYS A 161 -15.37 -20.86 10.62
C LYS A 161 -15.82 -19.59 9.88
N GLU A 162 -15.96 -18.50 10.62
CA GLU A 162 -16.31 -17.21 10.06
C GLU A 162 -15.17 -16.63 9.20
N LEU A 163 -13.93 -16.76 9.65
CA LEU A 163 -12.77 -16.33 8.87
C LEU A 163 -12.61 -17.11 7.55
N GLU A 164 -12.87 -18.42 7.53
CA GLU A 164 -12.86 -19.19 6.28
C GLU A 164 -13.98 -18.74 5.32
N LYS A 165 -15.16 -18.38 5.84
CA LYS A 165 -16.23 -17.79 5.02
C LYS A 165 -15.80 -16.45 4.43
N ILE A 166 -15.27 -15.55 5.27
CA ILE A 166 -14.78 -14.24 4.83
C ILE A 166 -13.67 -14.40 3.78
N ARG A 167 -12.77 -15.37 3.94
CA ARG A 167 -11.68 -15.66 2.98
C ARG A 167 -12.21 -15.95 1.58
N ILE A 168 -13.28 -16.72 1.47
CA ILE A 168 -13.88 -17.11 0.19
C ILE A 168 -14.59 -15.91 -0.46
N GLU A 169 -15.21 -15.04 0.34
CA GLU A 169 -16.02 -13.93 -0.15
C GLU A 169 -15.23 -12.64 -0.45
N ALA A 170 -14.09 -12.43 0.23
CA ALA A 170 -13.31 -11.20 0.12
C ALA A 170 -12.56 -11.12 -1.23
N LYS A 171 -12.63 -9.96 -1.88
CA LYS A 171 -11.99 -9.72 -3.18
C LYS A 171 -10.50 -9.44 -3.08
N ASN A 172 -10.06 -8.92 -1.93
CA ASN A 172 -8.68 -8.60 -1.64
C ASN A 172 -8.39 -8.71 -0.13
N ILE A 173 -7.11 -8.65 0.25
CA ILE A 173 -6.70 -8.78 1.65
C ILE A 173 -7.20 -7.62 2.52
N ALA A 174 -7.41 -6.43 1.97
CA ALA A 174 -7.93 -5.29 2.71
C ALA A 174 -9.39 -5.53 3.13
N GLU A 175 -10.22 -6.02 2.20
CA GLU A 175 -11.60 -6.42 2.47
C GLU A 175 -11.65 -7.56 3.49
N PHE A 176 -10.80 -8.59 3.31
CA PHE A 176 -10.67 -9.68 4.28
C PHE A 176 -10.38 -9.12 5.68
N LYS A 177 -9.33 -8.29 5.80
CA LYS A 177 -8.86 -7.76 7.07
C LYS A 177 -9.90 -6.89 7.76
N THR A 178 -10.65 -6.12 6.99
CA THR A 178 -11.73 -5.26 7.49
C THR A 178 -12.84 -6.10 8.12
N LYS A 179 -13.28 -7.17 7.44
CA LYS A 179 -14.31 -8.09 7.93
C LYS A 179 -13.80 -8.93 9.10
N ALA A 180 -12.57 -9.44 9.02
CA ALA A 180 -11.95 -10.29 10.03
C ALA A 180 -11.81 -9.64 11.41
N LYS A 181 -11.76 -8.30 11.48
CA LYS A 181 -11.71 -7.55 12.73
C LYS A 181 -12.88 -7.88 13.67
N GLY A 182 -14.07 -8.12 13.11
CA GLY A 182 -15.26 -8.49 13.89
C GLY A 182 -15.27 -9.95 14.38
N SER A 183 -14.45 -10.81 13.75
CA SER A 183 -14.39 -12.24 14.02
C SER A 183 -13.24 -12.63 14.96
N CYS A 184 -12.53 -11.64 15.53
CA CYS A 184 -11.39 -11.83 16.41
C CYS A 184 -11.51 -10.95 17.66
N ASN A 185 -11.15 -11.50 18.82
CA ASN A 185 -11.17 -10.80 20.10
C ASN A 185 -9.76 -10.64 20.67
N ASN A 186 -9.46 -9.50 21.32
CA ASN A 186 -8.20 -9.26 22.02
C ASN A 186 -6.93 -9.38 21.16
N ILE A 187 -6.99 -8.94 19.90
CA ILE A 187 -5.80 -8.83 19.03
C ILE A 187 -5.58 -7.37 18.62
N ASP A 188 -4.31 -6.98 18.53
CA ASP A 188 -3.92 -5.65 18.02
C ASP A 188 -3.85 -5.64 16.48
N GLY A 189 -3.52 -4.48 15.90
CA GLY A 189 -3.41 -4.34 14.44
C GLY A 189 -2.35 -5.26 13.81
N LYS A 190 -1.28 -5.62 14.55
CA LYS A 190 -0.24 -6.54 14.08
C LYS A 190 -0.74 -7.98 14.09
N GLY A 191 -1.45 -8.39 15.14
CA GLY A 191 -2.11 -9.69 15.22
C GLY A 191 -3.15 -9.84 14.11
N LEU A 192 -3.97 -8.81 13.87
CA LEU A 192 -4.94 -8.82 12.78
C LEU A 192 -4.26 -8.89 11.40
N GLN A 193 -3.12 -8.20 11.21
CA GLN A 193 -2.32 -8.34 9.99
C GLN A 193 -1.80 -9.77 9.80
N ALA A 194 -1.32 -10.41 10.88
CA ALA A 194 -0.83 -11.77 10.83
C ALA A 194 -1.92 -12.78 10.46
N VAL A 195 -3.09 -12.69 11.10
CA VAL A 195 -4.27 -13.50 10.78
C VAL A 195 -4.67 -13.27 9.32
N SER A 196 -4.71 -12.02 8.87
CA SER A 196 -5.06 -11.69 7.47
C SER A 196 -4.11 -12.32 6.46
N LEU A 197 -2.80 -12.26 6.71
CA LEU A 197 -1.81 -12.91 5.85
C LEU A 197 -1.96 -14.44 5.84
N TYR A 198 -2.25 -15.05 6.99
CA TYR A 198 -2.46 -16.50 7.08
C TYR A 198 -3.62 -16.96 6.19
N PHE A 199 -4.81 -16.37 6.35
CA PHE A 199 -5.97 -16.77 5.56
C PHE A 199 -5.83 -16.35 4.09
N TRP A 200 -5.32 -15.16 3.80
CA TRP A 200 -5.20 -14.68 2.42
C TRP A 200 -4.24 -15.53 1.57
N LYS A 201 -3.18 -16.08 2.17
CA LYS A 201 -2.22 -16.96 1.48
C LYS A 201 -2.70 -18.39 1.25
N LYS A 202 -3.86 -18.80 1.80
CA LYS A 202 -4.43 -20.14 1.57
C LYS A 202 -5.19 -20.28 0.24
N GLN A 203 -5.25 -19.21 -0.57
CA GLN A 203 -5.99 -19.22 -1.83
C GLN A 203 -5.30 -20.04 -2.91
#